data_AF-A0A2N0QGL5-F1
#
_entry.id   AF-A0A2N0QGL5-F1
#
_cell.length_a   1.000
_cell.length_b   1.000
_cell.length_c   1.000
_cell.angle_alpha   90.00
_cell.angle_beta   90.00
_cell.angle_gamma   90.00
#
_symmetry.space_group_name_H-M   'P 1'
#
loop_
_entity.id
_entity.type
_entity.pdbx_description
1 polymer ?
#
loop_
_entity_poly.entity_id
_entity_poly.type
_entity_poly.pdbx_seq_one_letter_code
_entity_poly.pdbx_strand_id
1 'polypeptide(L)'
;MFNNHTPWLYKQIPIEQLIASNLDDSDARHLMVIGKSDSNLNLLTYQLRMRDLDPVVILGSQFSDDRDDYYYSVLRRIMMCVEAGRPLILTDLEMIYGNSFIFYLKYNNYIK
;
A
#
# COMPACT_ATOMS: atom_id res chain seq x y z
N MET A 1 2.04 33.61 24.69
CA MET A 1 3.13 32.62 24.56
C MET A 1 2.48 31.26 24.36
N PHE A 2 2.61 30.65 23.18
CA PHE A 2 1.99 29.38 22.82
C PHE A 2 3.07 28.37 22.46
N ASN A 3 3.73 27.79 23.47
CA ASN A 3 4.53 26.56 23.32
C ASN A 3 4.83 26.02 24.73
N ASN A 4 3.87 25.30 25.29
CA ASN A 4 4.11 24.48 26.47
C ASN A 4 4.83 23.21 26.00
N HIS A 5 6.16 23.20 26.10
CA HIS A 5 7.00 22.06 25.77
C HIS A 5 6.90 20.97 26.85
N THR A 6 5.75 20.30 26.93
CA THR A 6 5.68 18.99 27.59
C THR A 6 6.33 17.95 26.68
N PRO A 7 7.36 17.21 27.11
CA PRO A 7 7.97 16.17 26.29
C PRO A 7 6.94 15.08 25.98
N TRP A 8 6.71 14.82 24.70
CA TRP A 8 5.85 13.74 24.23
C TRP A 8 6.47 12.41 24.66
N LEU A 9 5.76 11.64 25.47
CA LEU A 9 6.14 10.28 25.79
C LEU A 9 5.81 9.39 24.59
N TYR A 10 6.82 9.09 23.77
CA TYR A 10 6.66 8.14 22.67
C TYR A 10 6.48 6.74 23.25
N LYS A 11 5.28 6.18 23.09
CA LYS A 11 5.01 4.77 23.33
C LYS A 11 5.07 4.06 21.99
N GLN A 12 6.06 3.19 21.83
CA GLN A 12 6.15 2.36 20.63
C GLN A 12 4.95 1.42 20.57
N ILE A 13 4.20 1.49 19.47
CA ILE A 13 3.11 0.55 19.16
C ILE A 13 3.68 -0.51 18.22
N PRO A 14 3.47 -1.81 18.50
CA PRO A 14 3.84 -2.88 17.57
C PRO A 14 3.25 -2.65 16.18
N ILE A 15 4.04 -2.91 15.14
CA ILE A 15 3.66 -2.59 13.76
C ILE A 15 2.47 -3.45 13.30
N GLU A 16 2.38 -4.67 13.81
CA GLU A 16 1.28 -5.62 13.58
C GLU A 16 -0.04 -5.05 14.08
N GLN A 17 -0.02 -4.36 15.23
CA GLN A 17 -1.21 -3.69 15.77
C GLN A 17 -1.63 -2.51 14.92
N LEU A 18 -0.66 -1.74 14.39
CA LEU A 18 -0.95 -0.63 13.48
C LEU A 18 -1.56 -1.12 12.16
N ILE A 19 -1.04 -2.22 11.61
CA ILE A 19 -1.57 -2.86 10.40
C ILE A 19 -2.97 -3.40 10.67
N ALA A 20 -3.14 -4.18 11.73
CA ALA A 20 -4.44 -4.74 12.10
C ALA A 20 -5.50 -3.65 12.29
N SER A 21 -5.16 -2.60 13.05
CA SER A 21 -6.07 -1.47 13.27
C SER A 21 -6.47 -0.76 11.99
N ASN A 22 -5.60 -0.69 10.97
CA ASN A 22 -5.97 -0.08 9.68
C ASN A 22 -6.83 -1.04 8.83
N LEU A 23 -6.58 -2.34 8.91
CA LEU A 23 -7.35 -3.34 8.18
C LEU A 23 -8.75 -3.55 8.77
N ASP A 24 -8.94 -3.30 10.06
CA ASP A 24 -10.22 -3.43 10.77
C ASP A 24 -11.08 -2.16 10.68
N ASP A 25 -10.52 -1.04 10.22
CA ASP A 25 -11.23 0.22 10.07
C ASP A 25 -12.04 0.22 8.76
N SER A 26 -13.38 0.19 8.88
CA SER A 26 -14.29 0.21 7.73
C SER A 26 -14.29 1.51 6.96
N ASP A 27 -13.84 2.61 7.58
CA ASP A 27 -13.70 3.92 6.95
C ASP A 27 -12.30 4.15 6.37
N ALA A 28 -11.36 3.22 6.63
CA ALA A 28 -10.04 3.28 6.04
C ALA A 28 -10.10 3.06 4.52
N ARG A 29 -9.19 3.74 3.83
CA ARG A 29 -9.02 3.63 2.38
C ARG A 29 -8.05 2.49 2.08
N HIS A 30 -6.89 2.81 1.52
CA HIS A 30 -5.81 1.88 1.29
C HIS A 30 -4.74 2.03 2.37
N LEU A 31 -4.13 0.92 2.75
CA LEU A 31 -2.97 0.90 3.64
C LEU A 31 -1.70 1.26 2.85
N MET A 32 -1.05 2.36 3.21
CA MET A 32 0.28 2.72 2.70
C MET A 32 1.34 2.43 3.76
N VAL A 33 2.26 1.51 3.45
CA VAL A 33 3.40 1.20 4.33
C VAL A 33 4.67 1.78 3.72
N ILE A 34 5.37 2.60 4.50
CA ILE A 34 6.66 3.19 4.13
C ILE A 34 7.71 2.63 5.08
N GLY A 35 8.69 1.93 4.54
CA GLY A 35 9.82 1.46 5.31
C GLY A 35 11.06 1.27 4.45
N LYS A 36 12.19 0.97 5.11
CA LYS A 36 13.52 0.99 4.48
C LYS A 36 13.93 -0.35 3.84
N SER A 37 13.10 -1.39 3.94
CA SER A 37 13.45 -2.75 3.54
C SER A 37 12.25 -3.53 3.01
N ASP A 38 12.53 -4.55 2.21
CA ASP A 38 11.52 -5.45 1.62
C ASP A 38 10.83 -6.34 2.65
N SER A 39 11.30 -6.34 3.90
CA SER A 39 10.65 -7.03 5.03
C SER A 39 9.21 -6.57 5.25
N ASN A 40 8.85 -5.36 4.81
CA ASN A 40 7.48 -4.85 4.86
C ASN A 40 6.52 -5.66 3.99
N LEU A 41 6.96 -6.11 2.82
CA LEU A 41 6.15 -6.94 1.92
C LEU A 41 5.87 -8.30 2.57
N ASN A 42 6.89 -8.93 3.15
CA ASN A 42 6.74 -10.21 3.85
C ASN A 42 5.80 -10.09 5.04
N LEU A 43 5.96 -9.02 5.84
CA LEU A 43 5.09 -8.75 6.98
C LEU A 43 3.63 -8.56 6.55
N LEU A 44 3.37 -7.73 5.54
CA LEU A 44 2.02 -7.49 5.03
C LEU A 44 1.39 -8.76 4.47
N THR A 45 2.14 -9.50 3.67
CA THR A 45 1.68 -10.78 3.09
C THR A 45 1.34 -11.77 4.20
N TYR A 46 2.16 -11.85 5.24
CA TYR A 46 1.89 -12.70 6.40
C TYR A 46 0.62 -12.27 7.14
N GLN A 47 0.47 -10.98 7.45
CA GLN A 47 -0.71 -10.45 8.16
C GLN A 47 -2.02 -10.69 7.39
N LEU A 48 -2.01 -10.51 6.07
CA LEU A 48 -3.18 -10.79 5.23
C LEU A 48 -3.51 -12.29 5.19
N ARG A 49 -2.51 -13.16 5.00
CA ARG A 49 -2.72 -14.61 5.02
C ARG A 49 -3.23 -15.14 6.35
N MET A 50 -2.82 -14.52 7.46
CA MET A 50 -3.36 -14.86 8.79
C MET A 50 -4.84 -14.52 8.95
N ARG A 51 -5.39 -13.68 8.06
CA ARG A 51 -6.82 -13.32 7.98
C ARG A 51 -7.56 -14.09 6.88
N ASP A 52 -6.98 -15.19 6.38
CA ASP A 52 -7.52 -16.00 5.27
C ASP A 52 -7.69 -15.21 3.96
N LEU A 53 -6.89 -14.15 3.79
CA LEU A 53 -6.83 -13.37 2.57
C LEU A 53 -5.67 -13.87 1.70
N ASP A 54 -5.90 -13.94 0.39
CA ASP A 54 -4.88 -14.32 -0.59
C ASP A 54 -4.45 -13.11 -1.43
N PRO A 55 -3.46 -12.33 -0.96
CA PRO A 55 -3.05 -11.12 -1.65
C PRO A 55 -2.26 -11.41 -2.93
N VAL A 56 -2.54 -10.64 -3.97
CA VAL A 56 -1.74 -10.60 -5.19
C VAL A 56 -0.70 -9.48 -5.08
N VAL A 57 0.57 -9.86 -5.15
CA VAL A 57 1.67 -8.90 -5.20
C VAL A 57 1.92 -8.47 -6.65
N ILE A 58 1.99 -7.17 -6.88
CA ILE A 58 2.39 -6.55 -8.14
C ILE A 58 3.59 -5.67 -7.87
N LEU A 59 4.71 -6.00 -8.49
CA LEU A 59 5.97 -5.28 -8.36
C LEU A 59 6.11 -4.30 -9.51
N GLY A 60 6.42 -3.03 -9.29
CA GLY A 60 6.72 -2.12 -10.40
C GLY A 60 7.90 -2.61 -11.25
N SER A 61 7.82 -2.50 -12.59
CA SER A 61 8.91 -2.95 -13.46
C SER A 61 10.18 -2.17 -13.15
N GLN A 62 11.31 -2.87 -13.11
CA GLN A 62 12.64 -2.30 -12.89
C GLN A 62 13.37 -2.04 -14.22
N PHE A 63 12.75 -2.37 -15.36
CA PHE A 63 13.32 -2.19 -16.68
C PHE A 63 12.72 -0.97 -17.37
N SER A 64 13.58 -0.05 -17.81
CA SER A 64 13.18 1.21 -18.44
C SER A 64 12.40 1.06 -19.74
N ASP A 65 12.60 -0.08 -20.40
CA ASP A 65 12.11 -0.37 -21.75
C ASP A 65 10.70 -0.94 -21.75
N ASP A 66 10.21 -1.40 -20.59
CA ASP A 66 8.88 -2.02 -20.48
C ASP A 66 7.76 -0.97 -20.33
N ARG A 67 8.07 0.32 -20.13
CA ARG A 67 7.14 1.32 -19.57
C ARG A 67 5.75 1.39 -20.24
N ASP A 68 5.68 1.34 -21.57
CA ASP A 68 4.41 1.52 -22.28
C ASP A 68 3.53 0.24 -22.25
N ASP A 69 4.12 -0.94 -22.47
CA ASP A 69 3.41 -2.23 -22.44
C ASP A 69 3.12 -2.70 -21.00
N TYR A 70 3.97 -2.28 -20.06
CA TYR A 70 3.86 -2.62 -18.64
C TYR A 70 2.64 -1.98 -17.99
N TYR A 71 2.37 -0.71 -18.30
CA TYR A 71 1.28 0.03 -17.66
C TYR A 71 -0.08 -0.63 -17.91
N TYR A 72 -0.42 -0.92 -19.17
CA TYR A 72 -1.71 -1.51 -19.52
C TYR A 72 -1.89 -2.93 -18.97
N SER A 73 -0.84 -3.75 -19.02
CA SER A 73 -0.89 -5.12 -18.50
C SER A 73 -1.06 -5.16 -16.99
N VAL A 74 -0.40 -4.25 -16.26
CA VAL A 74 -0.56 -4.10 -14.81
C VAL A 74 -1.93 -3.55 -14.44
N LEU A 75 -2.41 -2.50 -15.10
CA LEU A 75 -3.75 -1.97 -14.84
C LEU A 75 -4.82 -3.03 -15.04
N ARG A 76 -4.73 -3.82 -16.12
CA ARG A 76 -5.65 -4.93 -16.37
C ARG A 76 -5.61 -5.94 -15.23
N ARG A 77 -4.43 -6.26 -14.72
CA ARG A 77 -4.26 -7.20 -13.60
C ARG A 77 -4.82 -6.64 -12.29
N ILE A 78 -4.67 -5.34 -12.05
CA ILE A 78 -5.30 -4.63 -10.92
C ILE A 78 -6.82 -4.74 -11.02
N MET A 79 -7.41 -4.39 -12.18
CA MET A 79 -8.85 -4.46 -12.40
C MET A 79 -9.39 -5.87 -12.14
N MET A 80 -8.75 -6.92 -12.68
CA MET A 80 -9.17 -8.30 -12.45
C MET A 80 -9.13 -8.70 -10.97
N CYS A 81 -8.15 -8.21 -10.20
CA CYS A 81 -8.08 -8.52 -8.76
C CYS A 81 -9.17 -7.79 -7.97
N VAL A 82 -9.45 -6.52 -8.31
CA VAL A 82 -10.53 -5.74 -7.72
C VAL A 82 -11.89 -6.41 -7.98
N GLU A 83 -12.17 -6.80 -9.23
CA GLU A 83 -13.39 -7.51 -9.62
C GLU A 83 -13.56 -8.84 -8.86
N ALA A 84 -12.46 -9.55 -8.62
CA ALA A 84 -12.47 -10.81 -7.86
C ALA A 84 -12.50 -10.63 -6.34
N GLY A 85 -12.47 -9.39 -5.83
CA GLY A 85 -12.38 -9.11 -4.39
C GLY A 85 -11.06 -9.57 -3.75
N ARG A 86 -10.00 -9.73 -4.55
CA ARG A 86 -8.69 -10.19 -4.08
C ARG A 86 -7.83 -9.01 -3.63
N PRO A 87 -7.27 -9.03 -2.41
CA PRO A 87 -6.39 -7.96 -1.96
C PRO A 87 -5.17 -7.80 -2.85
N LEU A 88 -4.74 -6.55 -3.03
CA LEU A 88 -3.58 -6.19 -3.83
C LEU A 88 -2.50 -5.59 -2.95
N ILE A 89 -1.26 -6.04 -3.12
CA ILE A 89 -0.08 -5.35 -2.60
C ILE A 89 0.70 -4.82 -3.79
N LEU A 90 0.80 -3.49 -3.87
CA LEU A 90 1.53 -2.80 -4.93
C LEU A 90 2.86 -2.28 -4.35
N THR A 91 3.98 -2.66 -4.94
CA THR A 91 5.31 -2.12 -4.60
C THR A 91 5.81 -1.21 -5.71
N ASP A 92 6.77 -0.35 -5.38
CA ASP A 92 7.41 0.53 -6.37
C ASP A 92 6.38 1.35 -7.15
N LEU A 93 5.45 1.98 -6.42
CA LEU A 93 4.30 2.70 -6.97
C LEU A 93 4.69 3.74 -8.04
N GLU A 94 5.90 4.30 -7.94
CA GLU A 94 6.43 5.25 -8.93
C GLU A 94 6.55 4.62 -10.32
N MET A 95 6.91 3.35 -10.37
CA MET A 95 7.02 2.58 -11.62
C MET A 95 5.66 2.07 -12.12
N ILE A 96 4.67 1.94 -11.24
CA ILE A 96 3.31 1.47 -11.61
C ILE A 96 2.45 2.63 -12.13
N TYR A 97 2.55 3.80 -11.52
CA TYR A 97 1.62 4.91 -11.75
C TYR A 97 2.30 6.17 -12.30
N GLY A 98 3.62 6.29 -12.18
CA GLY A 98 4.32 7.56 -12.39
C GLY A 98 4.08 8.54 -11.23
N ASN A 99 5.04 9.42 -10.97
CA ASN A 99 5.05 10.31 -9.80
C ASN A 99 3.80 11.20 -9.69
N SER A 100 3.26 11.67 -10.82
CA SER A 100 2.08 12.54 -10.84
C SER A 100 0.78 11.82 -10.49
N PHE A 101 0.64 10.55 -10.86
CA PHE A 101 -0.58 9.79 -10.61
C PHE A 101 -0.63 9.23 -9.19
N ILE A 102 0.51 8.91 -8.57
CA ILE A 102 0.58 8.62 -7.13
C ILE A 102 0.05 9.82 -6.33
N PHE A 103 0.49 11.02 -6.68
CA PHE A 103 0.04 12.23 -6.01
C PHE A 103 -1.47 12.41 -6.16
N TYR A 104 -2.01 12.16 -7.36
CA TYR A 104 -3.43 12.23 -7.65
C TYR A 104 -4.27 11.18 -6.91
N LEU A 105 -3.84 9.92 -6.86
CA LEU A 105 -4.52 8.84 -6.12
C LEU A 105 -4.53 9.09 -4.61
N LYS A 106 -3.41 9.58 -4.07
CA LYS A 106 -3.29 9.96 -2.65
C LYS A 106 -4.28 11.07 -2.28
N TYR A 107 -4.56 11.97 -3.22
CA TYR A 107 -5.42 13.15 -3.00
C TYR A 107 -6.91 12.90 -3.30
N ASN A 108 -7.26 12.07 -4.28
CA ASN A 108 -8.61 12.09 -4.84
C ASN A 108 -9.48 10.82 -4.66
N ASN A 109 -9.10 9.85 -3.81
CA ASN A 109 -10.04 8.79 -3.37
C ASN A 109 -10.69 7.92 -4.49
N TYR A 110 -10.03 7.72 -5.64
CA TYR A 110 -10.69 7.14 -6.83
C TYR A 110 -10.72 5.61 -6.93
N ILE A 111 -10.27 4.88 -5.91
CA ILE A 111 -10.39 3.41 -5.92
C ILE A 111 -11.03 3.01 -4.59
N LYS A 112 -12.21 2.40 -4.67
CA LYS A 112 -13.03 1.90 -3.58
C LYS A 112 -13.43 0.48 -3.93
#